data_AF-A0A3N9XSY9-F1
#
_entry.id   AF-A0A3N9XSY9-F1
#
_cell.length_a   1.000
_cell.length_b   1.000
_cell.length_c   1.000
_cell.angle_alpha   90.00
_cell.angle_beta   90.00
_cell.angle_gamma   90.00
#
_symmetry.space_group_name_H-M   'P 1'
#
loop_
_entity.id
_entity.type
_entity.pdbx_description
1 polymer ?
#
loop_
_entity_poly.entity_id
_entity_poly.type
_entity_poly.pdbx_seq_one_letter_code
_entity_poly.pdbx_strand_id
1 'polypeptide(L)'
;QVSQIEGDPDSPISRGRLCPKGSASKSLVTSPLRQTTVRYRRPYSTEWEDLDLDTAMNMIADRVLAARDETWEDVDAEGRPLNRTLGISSLGGATLDNEENYLIKKLFTAAGALQIENQARI
;
A
#
# COMPACT_ATOMS: atom_id res chain seq x y z
N GLN A 1 22.46 -8.53 -9.12
CA GLN A 1 22.71 -7.32 -8.30
C GLN A 1 22.79 -6.13 -9.24
N VAL A 2 22.22 -4.98 -8.87
CA VAL A 2 22.30 -3.76 -9.70
C VAL A 2 23.69 -3.14 -9.54
N SER A 3 24.47 -3.08 -10.63
CA SER A 3 25.84 -2.55 -10.62
C SER A 3 25.89 -1.03 -10.81
N GLN A 4 24.97 -0.45 -11.59
CA GLN A 4 24.91 0.98 -11.91
C GLN A 4 23.45 1.39 -12.23
N ILE A 5 23.12 2.65 -11.92
CA ILE A 5 21.88 3.33 -12.36
C ILE A 5 22.30 4.74 -12.80
N GLU A 6 21.90 5.14 -14.00
CA GLU A 6 22.17 6.46 -14.57
C GLU A 6 21.01 6.97 -15.41
N GLY A 7 21.09 8.20 -15.90
CA GLY A 7 20.03 8.79 -16.71
C GLY A 7 20.08 8.30 -18.15
N ASP A 8 18.92 8.05 -18.73
CA ASP A 8 18.78 7.68 -20.14
C ASP A 8 19.07 8.88 -21.07
N PRO A 9 20.14 8.86 -21.89
CA PRO A 9 20.48 9.95 -22.81
C PRO A 9 19.42 10.17 -23.90
N ASP A 10 18.65 9.15 -24.27
CA ASP A 10 17.63 9.19 -25.32
C ASP A 10 16.28 9.70 -24.80
N SER A 11 16.15 9.90 -23.48
CA SER A 11 14.93 10.45 -22.90
C SER A 11 14.63 11.86 -23.46
N PRO A 12 13.43 12.09 -24.04
CA PRO A 12 13.08 13.38 -24.62
C PRO A 12 12.92 14.48 -23.56
N ILE A 13 12.72 14.09 -22.30
CA ILE A 13 12.49 15.00 -21.17
C ILE A 13 13.81 15.35 -20.47
N SER A 14 14.55 14.33 -20.01
CA SER A 14 15.72 14.55 -19.15
C SER A 14 17.04 14.58 -19.92
N ARG A 15 17.14 13.94 -21.10
CA ARG A 15 18.37 13.82 -21.90
C ARG A 15 19.58 13.39 -21.06
N GLY A 16 19.40 12.35 -20.25
CA GLY A 16 20.43 11.79 -19.37
C GLY A 16 20.65 12.53 -18.04
N ARG A 17 20.00 13.67 -17.81
CA ARG A 17 20.23 14.46 -16.58
C ARG A 17 19.41 13.92 -15.41
N LEU A 18 20.08 13.72 -14.28
CA LEU A 18 19.45 13.36 -13.02
C LEU A 18 19.75 14.42 -11.94
N CYS A 19 18.72 14.79 -11.19
CA CYS A 19 18.88 15.54 -9.94
C CYS A 19 19.45 14.61 -8.84
N PRO A 20 19.87 15.11 -7.65
CA PRO A 20 20.51 14.28 -6.63
C PRO A 20 19.64 13.11 -6.13
N LYS A 21 18.31 13.23 -6.20
CA LYS A 21 17.39 12.14 -5.84
C LYS A 21 17.47 10.99 -6.85
N GLY A 22 17.53 11.31 -8.14
CA GLY A 22 17.59 10.31 -9.21
C GLY A 22 18.98 9.66 -9.30
N SER A 23 20.06 10.43 -9.16
CA SER A 23 21.42 9.87 -9.17
C SER A 23 21.71 8.99 -7.94
N ALA A 24 20.95 9.14 -6.86
CA ALA A 24 21.04 8.31 -5.66
C ALA A 24 20.18 7.02 -5.72
N SER A 25 19.47 6.74 -6.83
CA SER A 25 18.57 5.58 -6.93
C SER A 25 19.25 4.24 -6.67
N LYS A 26 20.53 4.06 -7.04
CA LYS A 26 21.27 2.83 -6.72
C LYS A 26 21.34 2.60 -5.21
N SER A 27 21.70 3.64 -4.46
CA SER A 27 21.80 3.58 -3.00
C SER A 27 20.45 3.29 -2.34
N LEU A 28 19.35 3.78 -2.92
CA LEU A 28 17.99 3.47 -2.44
C LEU A 28 17.68 1.98 -2.58
N VAL A 29 17.86 1.40 -3.78
CA VAL A 29 17.44 0.01 -4.05
C VAL A 29 18.38 -1.04 -3.45
N THR A 30 19.65 -0.70 -3.21
CA THR A 30 20.64 -1.58 -2.59
C THR A 30 20.91 -1.24 -1.11
N SER A 31 20.07 -0.41 -0.48
CA SER A 31 20.28 -0.02 0.91
C SER A 31 20.27 -1.24 1.85
N PRO A 32 21.26 -1.39 2.76
CA PRO A 32 21.26 -2.46 3.76
C PRO A 32 20.14 -2.30 4.81
N LEU A 33 19.50 -1.13 4.87
CA LEU A 33 18.40 -0.84 5.78
C LEU A 33 17.04 -1.34 5.26
N ARG A 34 16.98 -1.84 4.01
CA ARG A 34 15.74 -2.34 3.42
C ARG A 34 15.22 -3.52 4.23
N GLN A 35 13.97 -3.43 4.68
CA GLN A 35 13.32 -4.55 5.36
C GLN A 35 13.01 -5.64 4.33
N THR A 36 13.46 -6.86 4.63
CA THR A 36 13.34 -8.04 3.76
C THR A 36 12.52 -9.16 4.41
N THR A 37 12.20 -9.01 5.69
CA THR A 37 11.39 -9.94 6.48
C THR A 37 10.14 -9.21 6.96
N VAL A 38 9.02 -9.94 7.03
CA VAL A 38 7.80 -9.39 7.62
C VAL A 38 8.01 -9.18 9.11
N ARG A 39 7.73 -7.96 9.58
CA ARG A 39 7.76 -7.61 11.00
C ARG A 39 6.32 -7.54 11.53
N TYR A 40 6.05 -8.25 12.60
CA TYR A 40 4.78 -8.22 13.30
C TYR A 40 4.96 -7.71 14.73
N ARG A 41 3.98 -6.94 15.22
CA ARG A 41 3.95 -6.44 16.59
C ARG A 41 2.63 -6.86 17.21
N ARG A 42 2.71 -7.73 18.23
CA ARG A 42 1.52 -8.20 18.95
C ARG A 42 0.82 -7.06 19.69
N PRO A 43 -0.51 -7.16 19.90
CA PRO A 43 -1.22 -6.27 20.81
C PRO A 43 -0.50 -6.16 22.16
N TYR A 44 -0.38 -4.94 22.66
CA TYR A 44 0.30 -4.61 23.93
C TYR A 44 1.81 -4.88 23.97
N SER A 45 2.44 -5.37 22.89
CA SER A 45 3.90 -5.55 22.83
C SER A 45 4.64 -4.22 22.58
N THR A 46 5.87 -4.10 23.06
CA THR A 46 6.82 -3.04 22.64
C THR A 46 7.81 -3.51 21.57
N GLU A 47 7.92 -4.83 21.38
CA GLU A 47 8.90 -5.46 20.50
C GLU A 47 8.29 -5.97 19.20
N TRP A 48 9.12 -5.99 18.16
CA TRP A 48 8.85 -6.63 16.87
C TRP A 48 9.30 -8.09 16.88
N GLU A 49 8.58 -8.91 16.14
CA GLU A 49 8.97 -10.27 15.80
C GLU A 49 8.93 -10.49 14.28
N ASP A 50 9.68 -11.49 13.83
CA ASP A 50 9.65 -11.92 12.43
C ASP A 50 8.51 -12.92 12.21
N LEU A 51 7.80 -12.76 11.09
CA LEU A 51 6.84 -13.73 10.58
C LEU A 51 7.21 -14.16 9.16
N ASP A 52 6.78 -15.36 8.79
CA ASP A 52 6.72 -15.74 7.39
C ASP A 52 5.58 -14.97 6.67
N LEU A 53 5.75 -14.81 5.36
CA LEU A 53 4.82 -14.02 4.55
C LEU A 53 3.41 -14.63 4.51
N ASP A 54 3.28 -15.96 4.44
CA ASP A 54 1.99 -16.62 4.30
C ASP A 54 1.15 -16.46 5.57
N THR A 55 1.74 -16.72 6.73
CA THR A 55 1.13 -16.45 8.03
C THR A 55 0.68 -15.00 8.16
N ALA A 56 1.52 -14.04 7.78
CA ALA A 56 1.17 -12.63 7.84
C ALA A 56 -0.01 -12.28 6.91
N MET A 57 -0.03 -12.82 5.70
CA MET A 57 -1.11 -12.58 4.74
C MET A 57 -2.44 -13.18 5.22
N ASN A 58 -2.45 -14.41 5.74
CA ASN A 58 -3.63 -15.04 6.34
C ASN A 58 -4.16 -14.21 7.51
N MET A 59 -3.25 -13.78 8.40
CA MET A 59 -3.57 -12.91 9.52
C MET A 59 -4.19 -11.57 9.11
N ILE A 60 -3.72 -10.95 8.03
CA ILE A 60 -4.29 -9.71 7.49
C ILE A 60 -5.68 -9.99 6.90
N ALA A 61 -5.83 -11.07 6.13
CA ALA A 61 -7.11 -11.44 5.51
C ALA A 61 -8.20 -11.66 6.57
N ASP A 62 -7.92 -12.44 7.62
CA ASP A 62 -8.87 -12.70 8.71
C ASP A 62 -9.34 -11.40 9.38
N ARG A 63 -8.41 -10.47 9.62
CA ARG A 63 -8.72 -9.17 10.26
C ARG A 63 -9.52 -8.25 9.35
N VAL A 64 -9.20 -8.22 8.06
CA VAL A 64 -9.93 -7.42 7.07
C VAL A 64 -11.37 -7.93 6.93
N LEU A 65 -11.55 -9.26 6.88
CA LEU A 65 -12.87 -9.88 6.81
C LEU A 65 -13.67 -9.61 8.08
N ALA A 66 -13.10 -9.85 9.27
CA ALA A 66 -13.76 -9.58 10.54
C ALA A 66 -14.18 -8.11 10.67
N ALA A 67 -13.28 -7.17 10.39
CA ALA A 67 -13.58 -5.74 10.47
C ALA A 67 -14.68 -5.33 9.47
N ARG A 68 -14.66 -5.90 8.26
CA ARG A 68 -15.70 -5.65 7.25
C ARG A 68 -17.06 -6.13 7.74
N ASP A 69 -17.14 -7.37 8.22
CA ASP A 69 -18.39 -7.99 8.65
C ASP A 69 -18.98 -7.29 9.89
N GLU A 70 -18.13 -6.88 10.84
CA GLU A 70 -18.55 -6.15 12.03
C GLU A 70 -19.09 -4.75 11.74
N THR A 71 -18.71 -4.15 10.61
CA THR A 71 -19.00 -2.74 10.29
C THR A 71 -19.73 -2.55 8.96
N TRP A 72 -20.33 -3.62 8.44
CA TRP A 72 -21.10 -3.59 7.20
C TRP A 72 -22.42 -2.84 7.38
N GLU A 73 -22.74 -1.98 6.42
CA GLU A 73 -23.99 -1.25 6.32
C GLU A 73 -24.69 -1.64 5.00
N ASP A 74 -25.74 -2.48 5.09
CA ASP A 74 -26.55 -2.86 3.93
C ASP A 74 -27.39 -1.69 3.42
N VAL A 75 -28.02 -0.96 4.34
CA VAL A 75 -28.94 0.15 4.07
C VAL A 75 -28.75 1.30 5.03
N ASP A 76 -29.21 2.50 4.65
CA ASP A 76 -29.29 3.65 5.55
C ASP A 76 -30.59 3.69 6.37
N ALA A 77 -30.76 4.76 7.16
CA ALA A 77 -31.93 4.97 8.02
C ALA A 77 -33.26 5.06 7.25
N GLU A 78 -33.23 5.40 5.96
CA GLU A 78 -34.40 5.45 5.09
C GLU A 78 -34.59 4.16 4.27
N GLY A 79 -33.76 3.13 4.51
CA GLY A 79 -33.83 1.84 3.82
C GLY A 79 -33.22 1.82 2.42
N ARG A 80 -32.44 2.84 2.03
CA ARG A 80 -31.76 2.88 0.73
C ARG A 80 -30.48 2.06 0.80
N PRO A 81 -30.13 1.28 -0.24
CA PRO A 81 -28.93 0.44 -0.22
C PRO A 81 -27.65 1.27 -0.13
N LEU A 82 -26.77 0.91 0.81
CA LEU A 82 -25.43 1.48 0.98
C LEU A 82 -24.35 0.52 0.49
N ASN A 83 -24.42 -0.75 0.90
CA ASN A 83 -23.42 -1.79 0.59
C ASN A 83 -21.98 -1.35 0.85
N ARG A 84 -21.71 -0.89 2.08
CA ARG A 84 -20.41 -0.30 2.43
C ARG A 84 -19.93 -0.74 3.81
N THR A 85 -18.68 -0.43 4.11
CA THR A 85 -18.10 -0.50 5.47
C THR A 85 -17.35 0.81 5.78
N LEU A 86 -17.50 1.28 7.02
CA LEU A 86 -16.72 2.39 7.58
C LEU A 86 -15.60 1.91 8.52
N GLY A 87 -15.44 0.59 8.71
CA GLY A 87 -14.39 0.00 9.55
C GLY A 87 -13.03 -0.13 8.87
N ILE A 88 -12.94 0.19 7.56
CA ILE A 88 -11.73 0.05 6.76
C ILE A 88 -11.42 1.37 6.06
N SER A 89 -10.19 1.86 6.27
CA SER A 89 -9.63 3.03 5.59
C SER A 89 -8.29 2.67 4.93
N SER A 90 -7.99 3.28 3.78
CA SER A 90 -6.74 3.09 3.05
C SER A 90 -6.11 4.44 2.70
N LEU A 91 -4.80 4.57 2.94
CA LEU A 91 -3.98 5.72 2.57
C LEU A 91 -2.85 5.30 1.63
N GLY A 92 -2.72 5.95 0.48
CA GLY A 92 -1.53 5.87 -0.37
C GLY A 92 -1.82 5.85 -1.86
N GLY A 93 -0.75 5.71 -2.65
CA GLY A 93 -0.83 5.30 -4.05
C GLY A 93 0.18 5.96 -5.00
N ALA A 94 0.57 7.21 -4.76
CA ALA A 94 1.28 7.99 -5.79
C ALA A 94 2.71 7.49 -6.14
N THR A 95 3.25 6.57 -5.35
CA THR A 95 4.57 5.96 -5.57
C THR A 95 4.49 4.53 -6.13
N LEU A 96 3.28 4.02 -6.34
CA LEU A 96 3.01 2.71 -6.93
C LEU A 96 2.67 2.87 -8.42
N ASP A 97 2.79 1.79 -9.17
CA ASP A 97 2.47 1.81 -10.60
C ASP A 97 0.96 2.03 -10.82
N ASN A 98 0.58 2.45 -12.03
CA ASN A 98 -0.83 2.72 -12.36
C ASN A 98 -1.68 1.45 -12.23
N GLU A 99 -1.12 0.31 -12.63
CA GLU A 99 -1.74 -1.01 -12.59
C GLU A 99 -1.99 -1.44 -11.14
N GLU A 100 -1.03 -1.21 -10.25
CA GLU A 100 -1.16 -1.51 -8.81
C GLU A 100 -2.19 -0.60 -8.15
N ASN A 101 -2.18 0.70 -8.46
CA ASN A 101 -3.19 1.64 -7.99
C ASN A 101 -4.60 1.24 -8.45
N TYR A 102 -4.72 0.79 -9.70
CA TYR A 102 -5.97 0.29 -10.24
C TYR A 102 -6.48 -0.94 -9.46
N LEU A 103 -5.58 -1.88 -9.13
CA LEU A 103 -5.92 -3.05 -8.31
C LEU A 103 -6.30 -2.68 -6.87
N ILE A 104 -5.55 -1.78 -6.22
CA ILE A 104 -5.85 -1.28 -4.88
C ILE A 104 -7.24 -0.64 -4.85
N LYS A 105 -7.55 0.20 -5.85
CA LYS A 105 -8.85 0.84 -5.93
C LYS A 105 -9.97 -0.20 -6.08
N LYS A 106 -9.79 -1.19 -6.97
CA LYS A 106 -10.76 -2.28 -7.15
C LYS A 106 -10.94 -3.10 -5.88
N LEU A 107 -9.86 -3.47 -5.20
CA LEU A 107 -9.89 -4.27 -3.98
C LEU A 107 -10.73 -3.59 -2.89
N PHE A 108 -10.39 -2.35 -2.53
CA PHE A 108 -11.07 -1.66 -1.44
C PHE A 108 -12.49 -1.22 -1.81
N THR A 109 -12.74 -0.83 -3.07
CA THR A 109 -14.10 -0.54 -3.52
C THR A 109 -14.98 -1.80 -3.55
N ALA A 110 -14.45 -2.95 -3.98
CA ALA A 110 -15.19 -4.22 -3.93
C ALA A 110 -15.45 -4.69 -2.48
N ALA A 111 -14.56 -4.37 -1.56
CA ALA A 111 -14.77 -4.61 -0.13
C ALA A 111 -15.84 -3.68 0.49
N GLY A 112 -16.28 -2.63 -0.22
CA GLY A 112 -17.24 -1.63 0.26
C GLY A 112 -16.61 -0.51 1.07
N ALA A 113 -15.28 -0.38 1.11
CA ALA A 113 -14.61 0.70 1.83
C ALA A 113 -14.76 2.03 1.07
N LEU A 114 -15.11 3.10 1.81
CA LEU A 114 -15.25 4.45 1.25
C LEU A 114 -14.03 5.34 1.47
N GLN A 115 -13.35 5.18 2.61
CA GLN A 115 -12.26 6.04 3.04
C GLN A 115 -10.94 5.63 2.36
N ILE A 116 -10.85 5.87 1.05
CA ILE A 116 -9.71 5.52 0.21
C ILE A 116 -9.08 6.81 -0.31
N GLU A 117 -7.96 7.21 0.28
CA GLU A 117 -7.32 8.51 0.03
C GLU A 117 -5.86 8.34 -0.37
N ASN A 118 -5.29 9.35 -1.03
CA ASN A 118 -3.89 9.35 -1.44
C ASN A 118 -3.28 10.76 -1.39
N GLN A 119 -2.02 10.85 -1.83
CA GLN A 119 -1.25 12.10 -1.86
C GLN A 119 -1.82 13.17 -2.79
N ALA A 120 -2.75 12.86 -3.70
CA ALA A 120 -3.34 13.87 -4.58
C ALA A 120 -4.30 14.80 -3.85
N ARG A 121 -4.81 14.41 -2.67
CA ARG A 121 -5.72 15.21 -1.85
C ARG A 121 -5.02 15.95 -0.70
N ILE A 122 -3.87 15.47 -0.24
CA ILE A 122 -3.06 16.10 0.83
C ILE A 122 -2.16 17.16 0.22
#